data_AF-A0A963PX41-F1
#
_entry.id   AF-A0A963PX41-F1
#
_cell.length_a   1.000
_cell.length_b   1.000
_cell.length_c   1.000
_cell.angle_alpha   90.00
_cell.angle_beta   90.00
_cell.angle_gamma   90.00
#
_symmetry.space_group_name_H-M   'P 1'
#
loop_
_entity.id
_entity.type
_entity.pdbx_description
1 polymer ?
#
loop_
_entity_poly.entity_id
_entity_poly.type
_entity_poly.pdbx_seq_one_letter_code
_entity_poly.pdbx_strand_id
1 'polypeptide(L)'
;AMGVDVLVAQGYDAGGHTGPVGTYSLVPQIVAVAGDTPVLAAGGIGKGAQILAAMAMGAQGGWLGTLWMAAAENHTPPALLERLVASGSEDTVITRAHSGKPCRVVRSAWIDAWSEPAAPDALPMPLQQALTGDVFASMHEHDDARLIYEAAGQSVFAIEGRSTVAQQMQELVSDMQAAGRRLQGFARGGD
;
A
#
# COMPACT_ATOMS: atom_id res chain seq x y z
N ALA A 1 3.12 27.53 7.78
CA ALA A 1 2.47 26.20 7.82
C ALA A 1 0.97 26.38 7.71
N MET A 2 0.25 25.54 6.97
CA MET A 2 -1.22 25.61 6.80
C MET A 2 -2.01 25.07 8.01
N GLY A 3 -1.36 24.83 9.15
CA GLY A 3 -2.00 24.43 10.40
C GLY A 3 -2.54 22.99 10.44
N VAL A 4 -1.86 22.05 9.78
CA VAL A 4 -2.27 20.62 9.82
C VAL A 4 -1.78 19.93 11.10
N ASP A 5 -2.61 19.03 11.64
CA ASP A 5 -2.29 18.29 12.87
C ASP A 5 -1.33 17.12 12.65
N VAL A 6 -1.34 16.52 11.45
CA VAL A 6 -0.51 15.36 11.08
C VAL A 6 -0.15 15.43 9.60
N LEU A 7 1.04 14.97 9.24
CA LEU A 7 1.48 14.73 7.87
C LEU A 7 1.55 13.23 7.59
N VAL A 8 1.10 12.80 6.41
CA VAL A 8 1.29 11.42 5.93
C VAL A 8 2.31 11.42 4.79
N ALA A 9 3.50 10.91 5.06
CA ALA A 9 4.59 10.81 4.11
C ALA A 9 4.48 9.50 3.32
N GLN A 10 3.81 9.54 2.16
CA GLN A 10 3.55 8.37 1.33
C GLN A 10 4.65 8.15 0.27
N GLY A 11 5.39 7.05 0.40
CA GLY A 11 6.39 6.64 -0.59
C GLY A 11 5.79 5.86 -1.77
N TYR A 12 6.62 5.67 -2.79
CA TYR A 12 6.31 5.01 -4.07
C TYR A 12 5.84 3.55 -3.95
N ASP A 13 6.14 2.92 -2.81
CA ASP A 13 5.77 1.55 -2.48
C ASP A 13 4.27 1.42 -2.10
N ALA A 14 3.55 2.53 -1.91
CA ALA A 14 2.13 2.55 -1.58
C ALA A 14 1.22 2.11 -2.74
N GLY A 15 0.03 1.60 -2.41
CA GLY A 15 -1.06 1.40 -3.35
C GLY A 15 -1.72 2.72 -3.71
N GLY A 16 -2.37 2.78 -4.88
CA GLY A 16 -3.09 3.98 -5.33
C GLY A 16 -2.16 4.99 -6.01
N HIS A 17 -2.58 6.26 -6.10
CA HIS A 17 -1.77 7.30 -6.71
C HIS A 17 -0.53 7.61 -5.89
N THR A 18 0.66 7.38 -6.45
CA THR A 18 1.93 7.59 -5.76
C THR A 18 2.89 8.48 -6.55
N GLY A 19 3.75 9.19 -5.82
CA GLY A 19 4.92 9.89 -6.38
C GLY A 19 6.13 8.94 -6.49
N PRO A 20 7.19 9.33 -7.22
CA PRO A 20 8.26 8.41 -7.63
C PRO A 20 9.31 8.09 -6.54
N VAL A 21 9.21 8.69 -5.34
CA VAL A 21 10.22 8.56 -4.28
C VAL A 21 9.80 7.46 -3.30
N GLY A 22 10.62 6.42 -3.13
CA GLY A 22 10.36 5.31 -2.21
C GLY A 22 10.32 5.73 -0.73
N THR A 23 9.61 4.98 0.10
CA THR A 23 9.33 5.32 1.51
C THR A 23 10.60 5.58 2.31
N TYR A 24 11.62 4.73 2.13
CA TYR A 24 12.89 4.84 2.86
C TYR A 24 13.66 6.12 2.54
N SER A 25 13.51 6.64 1.31
CA SER A 25 14.14 7.90 0.90
C SER A 25 13.29 9.11 1.26
N LEU A 26 11.96 9.02 1.14
CA LEU A 26 11.04 10.13 1.32
C LEU A 26 10.85 10.51 2.79
N VAL A 27 10.60 9.52 3.66
CA VAL A 27 10.17 9.77 5.04
C VAL A 27 11.15 10.66 5.82
N PRO A 28 12.47 10.42 5.83
CA PRO A 28 13.41 11.28 6.56
C PRO A 28 13.41 12.73 6.07
N GLN A 29 13.21 12.95 4.76
CA GLN A 29 13.15 14.30 4.18
C GLN A 29 11.91 15.06 4.65
N ILE A 30 10.77 14.38 4.72
CA ILE A 30 9.52 14.99 5.23
C ILE A 30 9.63 15.27 6.72
N VAL A 31 10.17 14.34 7.51
CA VAL A 31 10.41 14.54 8.94
C VAL A 31 11.30 15.77 9.19
N ALA A 32 12.37 15.96 8.41
CA ALA A 32 13.28 17.09 8.57
C ALA A 32 12.62 18.46 8.35
N VAL A 33 11.54 18.54 7.56
CA VAL A 33 10.83 19.80 7.28
C VAL A 33 9.51 19.94 8.03
N ALA A 34 9.06 18.89 8.74
CA ALA A 34 7.78 18.87 9.44
C ALA A 34 7.76 19.74 10.70
N GLY A 35 8.93 20.09 11.26
CA GLY A 35 9.01 20.81 12.54
C GLY A 35 8.37 19.98 13.66
N ASP A 36 7.44 20.59 14.40
CA ASP A 36 6.72 19.93 15.50
C ASP A 36 5.51 19.10 15.03
N THR A 37 5.15 19.16 13.76
CA THR A 37 3.99 18.40 13.23
C THR A 37 4.33 16.91 13.12
N PRO A 38 3.57 16.01 13.75
CA PRO A 38 3.78 14.56 13.62
C PRO A 38 3.68 14.06 12.18
N VAL A 39 4.54 13.11 11.83
CA VAL A 39 4.61 12.45 10.53
C VAL A 39 4.27 10.96 10.69
N LEU A 40 3.34 10.46 9.89
CA LEU A 40 3.10 9.03 9.70
C LEU A 40 3.72 8.59 8.38
N ALA A 41 4.53 7.54 8.39
CA ALA A 41 5.09 6.95 7.17
C ALA A 41 4.03 6.10 6.47
N ALA A 42 3.91 6.18 5.15
CA ALA A 42 3.00 5.34 4.37
C ALA A 42 3.71 4.73 3.15
N GLY A 43 3.25 3.56 2.73
CA GLY A 43 3.79 2.83 1.58
C GLY A 43 4.81 1.76 1.94
N GLY A 44 4.55 0.52 1.50
CA GLY A 44 5.42 -0.62 1.77
C GLY A 44 5.35 -1.19 3.20
N ILE A 45 4.50 -0.63 4.07
CA ILE A 45 4.34 -1.09 5.46
C ILE A 45 3.21 -2.14 5.54
N GLY A 46 3.56 -3.36 5.91
CA GLY A 46 2.64 -4.47 6.17
C GLY A 46 2.98 -5.31 7.40
N LYS A 47 4.14 -5.09 8.03
CA LYS A 47 4.59 -5.81 9.25
C LYS A 47 5.06 -4.83 10.34
N GLY A 48 5.07 -5.30 11.58
CA GLY A 48 5.45 -4.50 12.75
C GLY A 48 6.90 -4.02 12.73
N ALA A 49 7.82 -4.82 12.22
CA ALA A 49 9.22 -4.43 12.05
C ALA A 49 9.39 -3.21 11.12
N GLN A 50 8.49 -3.05 10.12
CA GLN A 50 8.51 -1.90 9.22
C GLN A 50 7.93 -0.64 9.89
N ILE A 51 6.98 -0.80 10.81
CA ILE A 51 6.54 0.30 11.68
C ILE A 51 7.70 0.77 12.56
N LEU A 52 8.45 -0.16 13.16
CA LEU A 52 9.65 0.20 13.94
C LEU A 52 10.69 0.93 13.07
N ALA A 53 10.92 0.47 11.84
CA ALA A 53 11.84 1.12 10.91
C ALA A 53 11.38 2.54 10.56
N ALA A 54 10.07 2.75 10.34
CA ALA A 54 9.50 4.08 10.13
C ALA A 54 9.73 5.00 11.35
N MET A 55 9.52 4.48 12.56
CA MET A 55 9.79 5.22 13.79
C MET A 55 11.28 5.56 13.95
N ALA A 56 12.17 4.64 13.57
CA ALA A 56 13.61 4.89 13.56
C ALA A 56 14.03 5.95 12.54
N MET A 57 13.27 6.14 11.44
CA MET A 57 13.45 7.24 10.49
C MET A 57 12.87 8.59 10.99
N GLY A 58 12.28 8.62 12.19
CA GLY A 58 11.76 9.83 12.83
C GLY A 58 10.25 10.05 12.68
N ALA A 59 9.52 9.13 12.03
CA ALA A 59 8.06 9.15 12.01
C ALA A 59 7.47 8.74 13.38
N GLN A 60 6.20 9.05 13.63
CA GLN A 60 5.48 8.67 14.86
C GLN A 60 4.67 7.38 14.69
N GLY A 61 4.68 6.78 13.50
CA GLY A 61 4.01 5.52 13.22
C GLY A 61 3.92 5.23 11.73
N GLY A 62 3.14 4.18 11.40
CA GLY A 62 2.82 3.79 10.03
C GLY A 62 1.35 4.07 9.69
N TRP A 63 1.10 4.45 8.44
CA TRP A 63 -0.22 4.51 7.81
C TRP A 63 -0.32 3.40 6.76
N LEU A 64 -1.17 2.40 7.04
CA LEU A 64 -1.30 1.19 6.24
C LEU A 64 -2.61 1.22 5.45
N GLY A 65 -2.62 0.56 4.28
CA GLY A 65 -3.81 0.43 3.41
C GLY A 65 -4.04 -1.02 2.99
N THR A 66 -3.13 -1.55 2.17
CA THR A 66 -3.26 -2.89 1.56
C THR A 66 -3.56 -4.01 2.56
N LEU A 67 -2.89 -4.02 3.72
CA LEU A 67 -3.11 -5.03 4.77
C LEU A 67 -4.59 -5.17 5.19
N TRP A 68 -5.31 -4.04 5.27
CA TRP A 68 -6.70 -4.01 5.73
C TRP A 68 -7.68 -4.65 4.75
N MET A 69 -7.27 -4.87 3.49
CA MET A 69 -8.09 -5.59 2.52
C MET A 69 -8.31 -7.06 2.90
N ALA A 70 -7.45 -7.62 3.75
CA ALA A 70 -7.62 -8.98 4.26
C ALA A 70 -8.45 -9.06 5.54
N ALA A 71 -8.86 -7.91 6.10
CA ALA A 71 -9.66 -7.87 7.31
C ALA A 71 -11.11 -8.32 7.02
N ALA A 72 -11.68 -9.12 7.90
CA ALA A 72 -13.04 -9.62 7.79
C ALA A 72 -14.09 -8.50 7.83
N GLU A 73 -13.72 -7.39 8.49
CA GLU A 73 -14.48 -6.15 8.60
C GLU A 73 -14.48 -5.32 7.31
N ASN A 74 -13.54 -5.59 6.38
CA ASN A 74 -13.53 -4.95 5.06
C ASN A 74 -14.36 -5.75 4.06
N HIS A 75 -15.10 -5.05 3.19
CA HIS A 75 -15.85 -5.67 2.10
C HIS A 75 -14.96 -5.88 0.87
N THR A 76 -14.03 -6.82 0.96
CA THR A 76 -13.19 -7.25 -0.19
C THR A 76 -13.88 -8.39 -0.92
N PRO A 77 -14.10 -8.29 -2.25
CA PRO A 77 -14.59 -9.42 -3.04
C PRO A 77 -13.70 -10.66 -2.89
N PRO A 78 -14.27 -11.88 -2.76
CA PRO A 78 -13.49 -13.10 -2.55
C PRO A 78 -12.37 -13.31 -3.57
N ALA A 79 -12.64 -13.11 -4.86
CA ALA A 79 -11.63 -13.29 -5.90
C ALA A 79 -10.50 -12.24 -5.82
N LEU A 80 -10.81 -11.02 -5.37
CA LEU A 80 -9.78 -10.02 -5.09
C LEU A 80 -8.91 -10.44 -3.90
N LEU A 81 -9.50 -10.97 -2.83
CA LEU A 81 -8.74 -11.46 -1.68
C LEU A 81 -7.83 -12.63 -2.07
N GLU A 82 -8.34 -13.61 -2.82
CA GLU A 82 -7.53 -14.72 -3.33
C GLU A 82 -6.35 -14.24 -4.17
N ARG A 83 -6.58 -13.26 -5.05
CA ARG A 83 -5.51 -12.63 -5.83
C ARG A 83 -4.47 -11.95 -4.93
N LEU A 84 -4.89 -11.19 -3.92
CA LEU A 84 -3.97 -10.50 -3.01
C LEU A 84 -3.12 -11.50 -2.20
N VAL A 85 -3.71 -12.58 -1.72
CA VAL A 85 -2.98 -13.67 -1.03
C VAL A 85 -1.97 -14.34 -1.95
N ALA A 86 -2.29 -14.49 -3.24
CA ALA A 86 -1.39 -15.10 -4.22
C ALA A 86 -0.30 -14.14 -4.74
N SER A 87 -0.34 -12.84 -4.40
CA SER A 87 0.52 -11.81 -4.99
C SER A 87 1.78 -11.55 -4.16
N GLY A 88 2.92 -11.47 -4.82
CA GLY A 88 4.16 -10.91 -4.28
C GLY A 88 4.28 -9.40 -4.50
N SER A 89 5.31 -8.77 -3.95
CA SER A 89 5.55 -7.33 -4.12
C SER A 89 5.71 -6.90 -5.59
N GLU A 90 6.23 -7.78 -6.45
CA GLU A 90 6.42 -7.54 -7.90
C GLU A 90 5.13 -7.65 -8.71
N ASP A 91 4.08 -8.25 -8.13
CA ASP A 91 2.75 -8.36 -8.74
C ASP A 91 1.92 -7.09 -8.55
N THR A 92 2.51 -6.05 -7.94
CA THR A 92 1.93 -4.70 -7.93
C THR A 92 2.64 -3.83 -8.95
N VAL A 93 1.88 -3.20 -9.84
CA VAL A 93 2.43 -2.44 -10.96
C VAL A 93 1.88 -1.02 -10.97
N ILE A 94 2.68 -0.09 -11.50
CA ILE A 94 2.25 1.29 -11.73
C ILE A 94 1.63 1.36 -13.13
N THR A 95 0.39 1.83 -13.19
CA THR A 95 -0.37 1.96 -14.43
C THR A 95 -1.13 3.28 -14.45
N ARG A 96 -1.50 3.72 -15.66
CA ARG A 96 -2.43 4.84 -15.87
C ARG A 96 -3.85 4.33 -16.17
N ALA A 97 -4.04 3.03 -16.35
CA ALA A 97 -5.32 2.43 -16.74
C ALA A 97 -6.45 2.71 -15.74
N HIS A 98 -6.13 2.86 -14.46
CA HIS A 98 -7.14 3.09 -13.41
C HIS A 98 -7.80 4.47 -13.48
N SER A 99 -7.04 5.52 -13.79
CA SER A 99 -7.54 6.91 -13.65
C SER A 99 -6.94 7.94 -14.61
N GLY A 100 -5.98 7.52 -15.44
CA GLY A 100 -5.20 8.44 -16.25
C GLY A 100 -4.02 9.08 -15.54
N LYS A 101 -3.81 8.80 -14.25
CA LYS A 101 -2.62 9.18 -13.47
C LYS A 101 -1.87 7.94 -13.01
N PRO A 102 -0.54 8.03 -12.75
CA PRO A 102 0.21 6.92 -12.17
C PRO A 102 -0.48 6.42 -10.89
N CYS A 103 -0.82 5.14 -10.88
CA CYS A 103 -1.52 4.47 -9.80
C CYS A 103 -0.95 3.06 -9.63
N ARG A 104 -0.58 2.68 -8.40
CA ARG A 104 -0.13 1.32 -8.09
C ARG A 104 -1.32 0.43 -7.77
N VAL A 105 -1.43 -0.66 -8.50
CA VAL A 105 -2.51 -1.65 -8.37
C VAL A 105 -1.94 -3.05 -8.35
N VAL A 106 -2.68 -4.01 -7.79
CA VAL A 106 -2.38 -5.43 -8.02
C VAL A 106 -2.63 -5.77 -9.49
N ARG A 107 -1.72 -6.53 -10.12
CA ARG A 107 -1.78 -6.92 -11.52
C ARG A 107 -3.03 -7.77 -11.79
N SER A 108 -3.58 -7.65 -12.99
CA SER A 108 -4.71 -8.43 -13.46
C SER A 108 -4.73 -8.48 -14.98
N ALA A 109 -5.55 -9.36 -15.56
CA ALA A 109 -5.71 -9.40 -17.01
C ALA A 109 -6.24 -8.06 -17.58
N TRP A 110 -6.99 -7.28 -16.81
CA TRP A 110 -7.41 -5.94 -17.22
C TRP A 110 -6.22 -4.97 -17.27
N ILE A 111 -5.38 -4.98 -16.24
CA ILE A 111 -4.19 -4.10 -16.18
C ILE A 111 -3.17 -4.49 -17.26
N ASP A 112 -3.00 -5.78 -17.51
CA ASP A 112 -2.12 -6.29 -18.56
C ASP A 112 -2.64 -5.89 -19.94
N ALA A 113 -3.95 -5.99 -20.20
CA ALA A 113 -4.56 -5.56 -21.46
C ALA A 113 -4.33 -4.08 -21.75
N TRP A 114 -4.39 -3.19 -20.75
CA TRP A 114 -4.06 -1.77 -20.92
C TRP A 114 -2.56 -1.49 -21.09
N SER A 115 -1.70 -2.48 -20.84
CA SER A 115 -0.24 -2.37 -21.00
C SER A 115 0.25 -2.95 -22.32
N GLU A 116 -0.65 -3.56 -23.12
CA GLU A 116 -0.30 -4.11 -24.43
C GLU A 116 0.04 -3.00 -25.44
N PRO A 117 0.99 -3.21 -26.37
CA PRO A 117 1.38 -2.19 -27.36
C PRO A 117 0.25 -1.72 -28.28
N ALA A 118 -0.81 -2.54 -28.45
CA ALA A 118 -1.97 -2.22 -29.27
C ALA A 118 -3.09 -1.50 -28.49
N ALA A 119 -2.97 -1.40 -27.16
CA ALA A 119 -3.95 -0.72 -26.33
C ALA A 119 -3.90 0.80 -26.58
N PRO A 120 -5.05 1.49 -26.50
CA PRO A 120 -5.05 2.95 -26.55
C PRO A 120 -4.36 3.52 -25.30
N ASP A 121 -3.78 4.71 -25.45
CA ASP A 121 -3.31 5.47 -24.29
C ASP A 121 -4.46 5.75 -23.32
N ALA A 122 -4.20 5.57 -22.02
CA ALA A 122 -5.15 5.95 -20.99
C ALA A 122 -5.44 7.46 -21.06
N LEU A 123 -6.72 7.83 -21.05
CA LEU A 123 -7.16 9.22 -21.06
C LEU A 123 -6.67 9.95 -19.79
N PRO A 124 -6.49 11.28 -19.80
CA PRO A 124 -6.15 12.00 -18.58
C PRO A 124 -7.30 11.96 -17.55
N MET A 125 -6.97 12.06 -16.26
CA MET A 125 -7.99 12.19 -15.21
C MET A 125 -8.81 13.48 -15.41
N PRO A 126 -10.16 13.44 -15.31
CA PRO A 126 -11.01 12.32 -14.88
C PRO A 126 -11.57 11.44 -16.02
N LEU A 127 -11.23 11.71 -17.28
CA LEU A 127 -11.87 11.07 -18.44
C LEU A 127 -11.65 9.55 -18.50
N GLN A 128 -10.51 9.04 -18.02
CA GLN A 128 -10.29 7.60 -17.95
C GLN A 128 -11.30 6.92 -17.03
N GLN A 129 -11.53 7.48 -15.84
CA GLN A 129 -12.53 6.94 -14.91
C GLN A 129 -13.95 7.10 -15.45
N ALA A 130 -14.24 8.17 -16.21
CA ALA A 130 -15.52 8.31 -16.90
C ALA A 130 -15.72 7.24 -17.99
N LEU A 131 -14.65 6.79 -18.64
CA LEU A 131 -14.68 5.72 -19.64
C LEU A 131 -14.80 4.32 -19.02
N THR A 132 -14.03 4.06 -17.96
CA THR A 132 -13.83 2.68 -17.44
C THR A 132 -14.54 2.41 -16.12
N GLY A 133 -15.15 3.42 -15.49
CA GLY A 133 -15.73 3.33 -14.15
C GLY A 133 -16.80 2.25 -14.02
N ASP A 134 -17.76 2.21 -14.96
CA ASP A 134 -18.82 1.20 -14.95
C ASP A 134 -18.28 -0.23 -15.15
N VAL A 135 -17.23 -0.38 -15.96
CA VAL A 135 -16.57 -1.68 -16.16
C VAL A 135 -15.85 -2.10 -14.88
N PHE A 136 -15.13 -1.18 -14.22
CA PHE A 136 -14.46 -1.44 -12.95
C PHE A 136 -15.46 -1.84 -11.85
N ALA A 137 -16.57 -1.11 -11.72
CA ALA A 137 -17.65 -1.47 -10.80
C ALA A 137 -18.21 -2.86 -11.11
N SER A 138 -18.48 -3.15 -12.39
CA SER A 138 -18.97 -4.46 -12.82
C SER A 138 -18.01 -5.61 -12.47
N MET A 139 -16.69 -5.43 -12.61
CA MET A 139 -15.69 -6.42 -12.19
C MET A 139 -15.78 -6.78 -10.70
N HIS A 140 -16.01 -5.76 -9.85
CA HIS A 140 -16.16 -5.95 -8.40
C HIS A 140 -17.51 -6.56 -8.04
N GLU A 141 -18.59 -6.09 -8.64
CA GLU A 141 -19.95 -6.59 -8.41
C GLU A 141 -20.11 -8.07 -8.78
N HIS A 142 -19.42 -8.51 -9.84
CA HIS A 142 -19.48 -9.89 -10.34
C HIS A 142 -18.32 -10.76 -9.86
N ASP A 143 -17.43 -10.24 -9.01
CA ASP A 143 -16.26 -10.94 -8.48
C ASP A 143 -15.43 -11.64 -9.58
N ASP A 144 -15.18 -10.95 -10.71
CA ASP A 144 -14.49 -11.53 -11.87
C ASP A 144 -13.02 -11.78 -11.54
N ALA A 145 -12.69 -13.01 -11.16
CA ALA A 145 -11.36 -13.44 -10.75
C ALA A 145 -10.25 -13.21 -11.79
N ARG A 146 -10.58 -13.06 -13.07
CA ARG A 146 -9.61 -12.78 -14.14
C ARG A 146 -9.34 -11.29 -14.25
N LEU A 147 -10.37 -10.45 -14.15
CA LEU A 147 -10.25 -9.01 -14.39
C LEU A 147 -9.96 -8.24 -13.10
N ILE A 148 -10.52 -8.64 -11.94
CA ILE A 148 -10.82 -7.79 -10.78
C ILE A 148 -9.84 -6.65 -10.47
N TYR A 149 -8.88 -6.67 -9.55
CA TYR A 149 -7.92 -5.57 -9.30
C TYR A 149 -8.40 -4.43 -8.40
N GLU A 150 -7.45 -3.90 -7.64
CA GLU A 150 -7.62 -2.75 -6.75
C GLU A 150 -6.26 -2.09 -6.48
N ALA A 151 -6.27 -0.86 -5.96
CA ALA A 151 -5.11 -0.18 -5.40
C ALA A 151 -4.44 -1.03 -4.30
N ALA A 152 -3.24 -1.54 -4.59
CA ALA A 152 -2.45 -2.34 -3.67
C ALA A 152 -0.98 -1.95 -3.74
N GLY A 153 -0.36 -1.76 -2.57
CA GLY A 153 1.05 -1.44 -2.43
C GLY A 153 1.93 -2.67 -2.38
N GLN A 154 3.24 -2.46 -2.46
CA GLN A 154 4.22 -3.55 -2.40
C GLN A 154 4.23 -4.29 -1.06
N SER A 155 3.53 -3.77 -0.04
CA SER A 155 3.22 -4.48 1.21
C SER A 155 2.20 -5.61 1.04
N VAL A 156 1.74 -5.92 -0.19
CA VAL A 156 0.81 -7.02 -0.49
C VAL A 156 1.31 -8.36 0.06
N PHE A 157 2.63 -8.57 0.14
CA PHE A 157 3.24 -9.77 0.74
C PHE A 157 2.78 -10.03 2.19
N ALA A 158 2.26 -9.02 2.89
CA ALA A 158 1.79 -9.17 4.26
C ALA A 158 0.38 -9.79 4.35
N ILE A 159 -0.33 -9.92 3.23
CA ILE A 159 -1.63 -10.60 3.17
C ILE A 159 -1.40 -12.10 3.02
N GLU A 160 -1.52 -12.83 4.13
CA GLU A 160 -1.33 -14.29 4.17
C GLU A 160 -2.66 -15.07 4.15
N GLY A 161 -3.79 -14.34 4.24
CA GLY A 161 -5.13 -14.90 4.31
C GLY A 161 -6.09 -13.95 5.02
N ARG A 162 -7.36 -14.35 5.09
CA ARG A 162 -8.37 -13.57 5.81
C ARG A 162 -8.08 -13.55 7.31
N SER A 163 -8.17 -12.37 7.92
CA SER A 163 -7.97 -12.15 9.36
C SER A 163 -8.97 -11.13 9.89
N THR A 164 -8.89 -10.74 11.15
CA THR A 164 -9.66 -9.61 11.71
C THR A 164 -8.76 -8.40 11.89
N VAL A 165 -9.32 -7.19 11.92
CA VAL A 165 -8.55 -5.97 12.26
C VAL A 165 -7.85 -6.15 13.60
N ALA A 166 -8.53 -6.72 14.60
CA ALA A 166 -7.98 -6.95 15.93
C ALA A 166 -6.73 -7.85 15.90
N GLN A 167 -6.80 -8.96 15.15
CA GLN A 167 -5.68 -9.88 15.00
C GLN A 167 -4.52 -9.23 14.21
N GLN A 168 -4.80 -8.54 13.10
CA GLN A 168 -3.77 -7.83 12.34
C GLN A 168 -3.07 -6.77 13.20
N MET A 169 -3.80 -6.02 14.02
CA MET A 169 -3.23 -5.06 14.97
C MET A 169 -2.36 -5.74 16.03
N GLN A 170 -2.81 -6.87 16.59
CA GLN A 170 -2.02 -7.64 17.55
C GLN A 170 -0.70 -8.13 16.94
N GLU A 171 -0.75 -8.63 15.70
CA GLU A 171 0.43 -9.09 14.96
C GLU A 171 1.40 -7.94 14.68
N LEU A 172 0.90 -6.78 14.22
CA LEU A 172 1.72 -5.58 14.01
C LEU A 172 2.43 -5.14 15.30
N VAL A 173 1.72 -5.09 16.43
CA VAL A 173 2.31 -4.68 17.72
C VAL A 173 3.32 -5.73 18.21
N SER A 174 2.97 -7.01 18.14
CA SER A 174 3.85 -8.11 18.58
C SER A 174 5.15 -8.17 17.77
N ASP A 175 5.05 -8.07 16.44
CA ASP A 175 6.21 -8.07 15.55
C ASP A 175 7.08 -6.82 15.74
N MET A 176 6.46 -5.65 15.95
CA MET A 176 7.19 -4.41 16.27
C MET A 176 7.99 -4.54 17.57
N GLN A 177 7.37 -5.09 18.63
CA GLN A 177 8.06 -5.33 19.90
C GLN A 177 9.18 -6.37 19.76
N ALA A 178 8.97 -7.42 18.97
CA ALA A 178 9.98 -8.43 18.69
C ALA A 178 11.18 -7.83 17.93
N ALA A 179 10.93 -6.99 16.93
CA ALA A 179 11.95 -6.24 16.22
C ALA A 179 12.73 -5.30 17.16
N GLY A 180 12.04 -4.64 18.09
CA GLY A 180 12.66 -3.79 19.10
C GLY A 180 13.62 -4.57 20.01
N ARG A 181 13.23 -5.76 20.47
CA ARG A 181 14.11 -6.64 21.25
C ARG A 181 15.35 -7.08 20.47
N ARG A 182 15.19 -7.44 19.18
CA ARG A 182 16.33 -7.79 18.31
C ARG A 182 17.32 -6.63 18.18
N LEU A 183 16.81 -5.41 17.93
CA LEU A 183 17.63 -4.21 17.80
C LEU A 183 18.38 -3.86 19.10
N GLN A 184 17.71 -3.97 20.25
CA GLN A 184 18.34 -3.76 21.56
C GLN A 184 19.42 -4.80 21.84
N GLY A 185 19.20 -6.05 21.47
CA GLY A 185 20.21 -7.11 21.56
C GLY A 185 21.46 -6.79 20.74
N PHE A 186 21.29 -6.33 19.51
CA PHE A 186 22.40 -5.88 18.66
C PHE A 186 23.18 -4.71 19.28
N ALA A 187 22.48 -3.69 19.79
CA ALA A 187 23.10 -2.52 20.40
C ALA A 187 23.89 -2.83 21.68
N ARG A 188 23.56 -3.92 22.38
CA ARG A 188 24.22 -4.34 23.63
C ARG A 188 25.30 -5.41 23.43
N GLY A 189 25.34 -6.06 22.27
CA GLY A 189 26.26 -7.17 21.96
C GLY A 189 27.44 -6.79 21.06
N GLY A 190 27.68 -5.49 20.85
CA GLY A 190 28.88 -4.98 20.19
C GLY A 190 30.00 -4.73 21.20
N ASP A 191 30.57 -5.82 21.72
CA ASP A 191 31.95 -5.87 22.26
C ASP A 191 32.86 -6.46 21.17
#